data_AF-A0A5J5EEE6-F1
#
_entry.id   AF-A0A5J5EEE6-F1
#
_cell.length_a   1.000
_cell.length_b   1.000
_cell.length_c   1.000
_cell.angle_alpha   90.00
_cell.angle_beta   90.00
_cell.angle_gamma   90.00
#
_symmetry.space_group_name_H-M   'P 1'
#
loop_
_entity.id
_entity.type
_entity.pdbx_description
1 polymer ?
#
loop_
_entity_poly.entity_id
_entity_poly.type
_entity_poly.pdbx_seq_one_letter_code
_entity_poly.pdbx_strand_id
1 'polypeptide(L)'
;MLKNDDWSREETDYLFSMCREYDLRFPIIWDRYEWPSKQRSLEDLKARYYASCRSLMELRTPMGQMSPEVLNQFNLYNFDKEREVMRRSMAERQFNKTQQQFAEEEMLLTELKRIVANQEKMFEERRDFYQRLNFPTTTGSIQPYTGSQGLAHLRDMMLSSSDKSKKRKSVALGQGSGADAAQQTPTSANSIDRPGIGGSAKEKDGKDLKRQVRKLTQEEEQLYGVSYHEKLSSGVKLRSGMVASNVKGATAAKVATALTQLGIAPRLTMPTASAVQRYEQLQNAVGVLLDSKKLLDKLEQEARVLKAQLELKEG
;
A
#
# COMPACT_ATOMS: atom_id res chain seq x y z
N MET A 1 21.36 30.63 9.25
CA MET A 1 21.59 29.93 7.97
C MET A 1 20.37 29.10 7.53
N LEU A 2 19.16 29.57 7.80
CA LEU A 2 17.91 29.04 7.21
C LEU A 2 16.96 30.22 6.93
N LYS A 3 17.53 31.33 6.42
CA LYS A 3 16.78 32.56 6.20
C LYS A 3 15.69 32.28 5.16
N ASN A 4 14.47 32.61 5.52
CA ASN A 4 13.32 32.56 4.64
C ASN A 4 12.50 33.80 4.97
N ASP A 5 12.07 34.52 3.94
CA ASP A 5 11.43 35.83 4.10
C ASP A 5 10.07 35.71 4.80
N ASP A 6 9.42 34.55 4.70
CA ASP A 6 8.13 34.27 5.33
C ASP A 6 8.22 33.73 6.77
N TRP A 7 9.42 33.37 7.26
CA TRP A 7 9.59 32.66 8.53
C TRP A 7 10.65 33.31 9.40
N SER A 8 10.26 33.70 10.62
CA SER A 8 11.23 34.17 11.60
C SER A 8 12.05 33.00 12.15
N ARG A 9 13.23 33.32 12.69
CA ARG A 9 14.07 32.32 13.35
C ARG A 9 13.38 31.76 14.59
N GLU A 10 12.77 32.62 15.39
CA GLU A 10 12.05 32.24 16.61
C GLU A 10 10.86 31.32 16.31
N GLU A 11 10.10 31.61 15.26
CA GLU A 11 9.00 30.77 14.79
C GLU A 11 9.53 29.40 14.32
N THR A 12 10.67 29.37 13.62
CA THR A 12 11.28 28.11 13.20
C THR A 12 11.77 27.31 14.39
N ASP A 13 12.43 27.94 15.37
CA ASP A 13 12.92 27.25 16.57
C ASP A 13 11.75 26.70 17.41
N TYR A 14 10.63 27.43 17.51
CA TYR A 14 9.38 26.97 18.14
C TYR A 14 8.77 25.76 17.40
N LEU A 15 8.73 25.78 16.07
CA LEU A 15 8.28 24.62 15.29
C LEU A 15 9.15 23.39 15.60
N PHE A 16 10.47 23.55 15.68
CA PHE A 16 11.38 22.44 15.99
C PHE A 16 11.22 21.91 17.42
N SER A 17 10.91 22.76 18.41
CA SER A 17 10.60 22.28 19.76
C SER A 17 9.30 21.47 19.78
N MET A 18 8.26 21.94 19.11
CA MET A 18 6.99 21.22 18.98
C MET A 18 7.16 19.89 18.23
N CYS A 19 7.99 19.86 17.19
CA CYS A 19 8.32 18.63 16.47
C CYS A 19 9.00 17.58 17.36
N ARG A 20 9.82 18.00 18.35
CA ARG A 20 10.44 17.09 19.33
C ARG A 20 9.47 16.63 20.41
N GLU A 21 8.57 17.51 20.86
CA GLU A 21 7.60 17.17 21.91
C GLU A 21 6.52 16.18 21.42
N TYR A 22 6.09 16.33 20.16
CA TYR A 22 5.00 15.55 19.57
C TYR A 22 5.46 14.50 18.53
N ASP A 23 6.74 14.12 18.55
CA ASP A 23 7.32 13.08 17.68
C ASP A 23 6.92 13.23 16.19
N LEU A 24 7.02 14.44 15.64
CA LEU A 24 6.66 14.76 14.25
C LEU A 24 5.20 14.46 13.85
N ARG A 25 4.27 14.32 14.82
CA ARG A 25 2.85 14.14 14.53
C ARG A 25 2.20 15.47 14.13
N PHE A 26 2.40 15.86 12.87
CA PHE A 26 1.94 17.13 12.30
C PHE A 26 0.47 17.51 12.57
N PRO A 27 -0.52 16.60 12.60
CA PRO A 27 -1.88 16.95 12.98
C PRO A 27 -2.01 17.50 14.41
N ILE A 28 -1.26 16.96 15.39
CA ILE A 28 -1.26 17.52 16.76
C ILE A 28 -0.52 18.84 16.77
N ILE A 29 0.65 18.86 16.11
CA ILE A 29 1.49 20.05 16.09
C ILE A 29 0.68 21.21 15.53
N TRP A 30 -0.04 21.00 14.42
CA TRP A 30 -0.93 21.98 13.81
C TRP A 30 -2.07 22.41 14.73
N ASP A 31 -2.73 21.47 15.42
CA ASP A 31 -3.81 21.75 16.38
C ASP A 31 -3.35 22.60 17.58
N ARG A 32 -2.11 22.40 18.04
CA ARG A 32 -1.49 23.14 19.15
C ARG A 32 -0.57 24.27 18.72
N TYR A 33 -0.52 24.57 17.43
CA TYR A 33 0.40 25.57 16.89
C TYR A 33 -0.16 26.97 17.13
N GLU A 34 0.27 27.61 18.20
CA GLU A 34 -0.13 28.97 18.52
C GLU A 34 1.02 29.94 18.26
N TRP A 35 0.91 30.70 17.15
CA TRP A 35 1.84 31.79 16.85
C TRP A 35 1.10 33.11 16.70
N PRO A 36 1.46 34.19 17.43
CA PRO A 36 0.65 35.41 17.54
C PRO A 36 0.38 36.15 16.23
N SER A 37 1.21 35.94 15.20
CA SER A 37 1.22 36.77 14.00
C SER A 37 0.54 36.13 12.78
N LYS A 38 0.38 34.80 12.74
CA LYS A 38 -0.12 34.12 11.53
C LYS A 38 -0.63 32.72 11.82
N GLN A 39 -1.83 32.41 11.31
CA GLN A 39 -2.29 31.02 11.23
C GLN A 39 -1.63 30.35 10.03
N ARG A 40 -0.93 29.23 10.28
CA ARG A 40 -0.25 28.44 9.27
C ARG A 40 -1.08 27.22 8.92
N SER A 41 -1.08 26.84 7.64
CA SER A 41 -1.64 25.55 7.24
C SER A 41 -0.72 24.41 7.69
N LEU A 42 -1.28 23.20 7.77
CA LEU A 42 -0.52 22.00 8.09
C LEU A 42 0.61 21.75 7.06
N GLU A 43 0.35 22.09 5.81
CA GLU A 43 1.28 21.97 4.69
C GLU A 43 2.42 23.00 4.80
N ASP A 44 2.15 24.21 5.31
CA ASP A 44 3.17 25.22 5.58
C ASP A 44 4.16 24.77 6.65
N LEU A 45 3.65 24.20 7.75
CA LEU A 45 4.49 23.67 8.83
C LEU A 45 5.41 22.55 8.32
N LYS A 46 4.84 21.63 7.53
CA LYS A 46 5.60 20.54 6.89
C LYS A 46 6.65 21.06 5.92
N ALA A 47 6.27 21.97 5.02
CA ALA A 47 7.17 22.55 4.04
C ALA A 47 8.38 23.20 4.72
N ARG A 48 8.14 23.96 5.81
CA ARG A 48 9.21 24.60 6.55
C ARG A 48 10.13 23.59 7.23
N TYR A 49 9.58 22.57 7.89
CA TYR A 49 10.37 21.53 8.56
C TYR A 49 11.26 20.77 7.56
N TYR A 50 10.67 20.29 6.46
CA TYR A 50 11.41 19.50 5.46
C TYR A 50 12.43 20.32 4.69
N ALA A 51 12.12 21.57 4.32
CA ALA A 51 13.09 22.48 3.71
C ALA A 51 14.28 22.72 4.65
N SER A 52 14.01 22.86 5.96
CA SER A 52 15.06 23.06 6.96
C SER A 52 15.96 21.83 7.11
N CYS A 53 15.38 20.64 7.19
CA CYS A 53 16.13 19.38 7.23
C CYS A 53 16.98 19.19 5.96
N ARG A 54 16.43 19.53 4.80
CA ARG A 54 17.14 19.45 3.51
C ARG A 54 18.35 20.37 3.48
N SER A 55 18.19 21.65 3.85
CA SER A 55 19.31 22.59 3.92
C SER A 55 20.37 22.16 4.93
N LEU A 56 19.97 21.55 6.05
CA LEU A 56 20.91 21.00 7.04
C LEU A 56 21.69 19.79 6.49
N MET A 57 21.03 18.91 5.73
CA MET A 57 21.70 17.77 5.08
C MET A 57 22.68 18.22 4.00
N GLU A 58 22.32 19.20 3.17
CA GLU A 58 23.19 19.77 2.14
C GLU A 58 24.44 20.42 2.74
N LEU A 59 24.29 21.11 3.87
CA LEU A 59 25.40 21.76 4.57
C LEU A 59 26.34 20.73 5.23
N ARG A 60 25.77 19.66 5.80
CA ARG A 60 26.54 18.63 6.51
C ARG A 60 27.28 17.69 5.57
N THR A 61 26.65 17.32 4.46
CA THR A 61 27.22 16.40 3.47
C THR A 61 26.95 16.96 2.08
N PRO A 62 27.93 17.59 1.42
CA PRO A 62 27.79 18.05 0.05
C PRO A 62 27.40 16.89 -0.88
N MET A 63 26.54 17.15 -1.88
CA MET A 63 25.92 16.11 -2.72
C MET A 63 26.92 15.13 -3.37
N GLY A 64 28.17 15.53 -3.60
CA GLY A 64 29.22 14.67 -4.17
C GLY A 64 29.80 13.62 -3.21
N GLN A 65 29.51 13.70 -1.90
CA GLN A 65 30.02 12.77 -0.88
C GLN A 65 28.90 11.95 -0.21
N MET A 66 27.65 12.03 -0.69
CA MET A 66 26.54 11.29 -0.10
C MET A 66 26.60 9.80 -0.49
N SER A 67 26.59 8.94 0.53
CA SER A 67 26.28 7.51 0.37
C SER A 67 24.89 7.35 -0.30
N PRO A 68 24.65 6.28 -1.09
CA PRO A 68 23.34 6.02 -1.70
C PRO A 68 22.17 6.04 -0.69
N GLU A 69 22.43 5.71 0.58
CA GLU A 69 21.43 5.78 1.65
C GLU A 69 21.07 7.22 2.04
N VAL A 70 22.09 8.08 2.20
CA VAL A 70 21.90 9.50 2.54
C VAL A 70 21.21 10.23 1.39
N LEU A 71 21.53 9.86 0.15
CA LEU A 71 20.86 10.38 -1.04
C LEU A 71 19.38 10.00 -1.08
N ASN A 72 19.05 8.77 -0.68
CA ASN A 72 17.66 8.34 -0.57
C ASN A 72 16.93 9.18 0.50
N GLN A 73 17.53 9.35 1.68
CA GLN A 73 16.95 10.20 2.74
C GLN A 73 16.77 11.65 2.28
N PHE A 74 17.74 12.21 1.55
CA PHE A 74 17.63 13.54 0.96
C PHE A 74 16.44 13.67 0.00
N ASN A 75 16.22 12.66 -0.84
CA ASN A 75 15.06 12.61 -1.74
C ASN A 75 13.73 12.49 -0.99
N LEU A 76 13.70 11.78 0.14
CA LEU A 76 12.51 11.70 1.00
C LEU A 76 12.13 13.05 1.61
N TYR A 77 13.10 13.93 1.88
CA TYR A 77 12.86 15.29 2.36
C TYR A 77 12.46 16.28 1.26
N ASN A 78 12.29 15.81 0.01
CA ASN A 78 11.78 16.63 -1.07
C ASN A 78 10.25 16.81 -0.95
N PHE A 79 9.86 17.79 -0.13
CA PHE A 79 8.45 18.12 0.09
C PHE A 79 7.99 19.21 -0.89
N ASP A 80 7.04 18.86 -1.75
CA ASP A 80 6.36 19.81 -2.63
C ASP A 80 5.02 20.22 -2.02
N LYS A 81 4.94 21.48 -1.59
CA LYS A 81 3.76 22.06 -0.94
C LYS A 81 2.54 22.04 -1.86
N GLU A 82 2.69 22.42 -3.13
CA GLU A 82 1.54 22.53 -4.05
C GLU A 82 0.92 21.16 -4.31
N ARG A 83 1.76 20.15 -4.53
CA ARG A 83 1.32 18.77 -4.73
C ARG A 83 0.58 18.21 -3.51
N GLU A 84 1.02 18.55 -2.30
CA GLU A 84 0.38 18.12 -1.04
C GLU A 84 -0.97 18.80 -0.82
N VAL A 85 -1.05 20.10 -1.08
CA VAL A 85 -2.32 20.85 -1.02
C VAL A 85 -3.33 20.26 -2.00
N MET A 86 -2.92 20.03 -3.25
CA MET A 86 -3.78 19.41 -4.27
C MET A 86 -4.19 17.99 -3.89
N ARG A 87 -3.29 17.21 -3.31
CA ARG A 87 -3.63 15.86 -2.85
C ARG A 87 -4.67 15.89 -1.73
N ARG A 88 -4.49 16.80 -0.77
CA ARG A 88 -5.43 16.98 0.34
C ARG A 88 -6.80 17.43 -0.16
N SER A 89 -6.88 18.41 -1.06
CA SER A 89 -8.16 18.87 -1.62
C SER A 89 -8.88 17.76 -2.38
N MET A 90 -8.15 16.91 -3.10
CA MET A 90 -8.73 15.74 -3.79
C MET A 90 -9.25 14.69 -2.79
N ALA A 91 -8.51 14.43 -1.71
CA ALA A 91 -8.94 13.52 -0.65
C ALA A 91 -10.16 14.05 0.11
N GLU A 92 -10.19 15.34 0.43
CA GLU A 92 -11.34 16.00 1.06
C GLU A 92 -12.58 15.96 0.15
N ARG A 93 -12.40 16.18 -1.15
CA ARG A 93 -13.49 16.05 -2.13
C ARG A 93 -14.04 14.62 -2.20
N GLN A 94 -13.17 13.62 -2.17
CA GLN A 94 -13.59 12.21 -2.15
C GLN A 94 -14.29 11.84 -0.84
N PHE A 95 -13.79 12.36 0.29
CA PHE A 95 -14.38 12.11 1.60
C PHE A 95 -15.79 12.71 1.73
N ASN A 96 -15.98 13.93 1.21
CA ASN A 96 -17.28 14.62 1.24
C ASN A 96 -18.24 14.19 0.11
N LYS A 97 -17.85 13.24 -0.74
CA LYS A 97 -18.67 12.80 -1.87
C LYS A 97 -19.86 11.97 -1.39
N THR A 98 -21.06 12.30 -1.85
CA THR A 98 -22.29 11.60 -1.47
C THR A 98 -22.57 10.39 -2.38
N GLN A 99 -23.33 9.40 -1.88
CA GLN A 99 -23.67 8.18 -2.65
C GLN A 99 -24.43 8.48 -3.95
N GLN A 100 -25.26 9.51 -3.99
CA GLN A 100 -25.93 9.95 -5.22
C GLN A 100 -24.94 10.46 -6.27
N GLN A 101 -23.94 11.25 -5.85
CA GLN A 101 -22.87 11.72 -6.74
C GLN A 101 -21.99 10.58 -7.23
N PHE A 102 -21.82 9.50 -6.46
CA PHE A 102 -21.12 8.31 -6.93
C PHE A 102 -21.86 7.61 -8.08
N ALA A 103 -23.17 7.39 -7.94
CA ALA A 103 -23.98 6.76 -8.98
C ALA A 103 -24.03 7.61 -10.27
N GLU A 104 -24.18 8.93 -10.13
CA GLU A 104 -24.14 9.85 -11.27
C GLU A 104 -22.78 9.83 -11.98
N GLU A 105 -21.67 9.93 -11.24
CA GLU A 105 -20.34 9.85 -11.85
C GLU A 105 -20.06 8.50 -12.53
N GLU A 106 -20.57 7.39 -11.98
CA GLU A 106 -20.44 6.06 -12.60
C GLU A 106 -21.23 5.97 -13.91
N MET A 107 -22.44 6.54 -13.94
CA MET A 107 -23.24 6.66 -15.16
C MET A 107 -22.50 7.49 -16.21
N LEU A 108 -22.01 8.68 -15.83
CA LEU A 108 -21.24 9.55 -16.72
C LEU A 108 -19.97 8.88 -17.23
N LEU A 109 -19.26 8.11 -16.41
CA LEU A 109 -18.05 7.39 -16.81
C LEU A 109 -18.39 6.28 -17.82
N THR A 110 -19.52 5.60 -17.64
CA THR A 110 -20.02 4.60 -18.59
C THR A 110 -20.37 5.24 -19.93
N GLU A 111 -21.04 6.40 -19.91
CA GLU A 111 -21.34 7.17 -21.12
C GLU A 111 -20.07 7.68 -21.80
N LEU A 112 -19.10 8.20 -21.04
CA LEU A 112 -17.82 8.66 -21.57
C LEU A 112 -17.06 7.51 -22.25
N LYS A 113 -17.00 6.33 -21.62
CA LYS A 113 -16.41 5.13 -22.22
C LYS A 113 -17.11 4.77 -23.54
N ARG A 114 -18.44 4.86 -23.58
CA ARG A 114 -19.21 4.62 -24.80
C ARG A 114 -18.87 5.64 -25.91
N ILE A 115 -18.74 6.92 -25.57
CA ILE A 115 -18.36 7.98 -26.51
C ILE A 115 -16.94 7.76 -27.03
N VAL A 116 -15.98 7.48 -26.14
CA VAL A 116 -14.57 7.23 -26.53
C VAL A 116 -14.45 6.01 -27.45
N ALA A 117 -15.11 4.91 -27.12
CA ALA A 117 -15.13 3.73 -27.97
C ALA A 117 -15.76 4.00 -29.34
N ASN A 118 -16.79 4.87 -29.40
CA ASN A 118 -17.38 5.28 -30.67
C ASN A 118 -16.43 6.19 -31.47
N GLN A 119 -15.73 7.11 -30.81
CA GLN A 119 -14.72 7.97 -31.45
C GLN A 119 -13.60 7.14 -32.05
N GLU A 120 -13.10 6.14 -31.32
CA GLU A 120 -12.07 5.23 -31.81
C GLU A 120 -12.51 4.48 -33.07
N LYS A 121 -13.75 3.95 -33.09
CA LYS A 121 -14.34 3.34 -34.30
C LYS A 121 -14.42 4.31 -35.47
N MET A 122 -14.90 5.53 -35.24
CA MET A 122 -14.98 6.56 -36.29
C MET A 122 -13.60 6.96 -36.80
N PHE A 123 -12.57 6.97 -35.96
CA PHE A 123 -11.18 7.19 -36.36
C PHE A 123 -10.64 6.04 -37.21
N GLU A 124 -10.95 4.80 -36.86
CA GLU A 124 -10.58 3.63 -37.66
C GLU A 124 -11.28 3.63 -39.02
N GLU A 125 -12.59 3.86 -39.07
CA GLU A 125 -13.37 3.98 -40.31
C GLU A 125 -12.84 5.12 -41.19
N ARG A 126 -12.50 6.26 -40.59
CA ARG A 126 -11.89 7.38 -41.29
C ARG A 126 -10.50 7.02 -41.82
N ARG A 127 -9.67 6.33 -41.04
CA ARG A 127 -8.34 5.87 -41.47
C ARG A 127 -8.47 4.88 -42.63
N ASP A 128 -9.40 3.94 -42.54
CA ASP A 128 -9.68 2.96 -43.60
C ASP A 128 -10.20 3.65 -44.86
N PHE A 129 -11.07 4.66 -44.71
CA PHE A 129 -11.53 5.48 -45.83
C PHE A 129 -10.37 6.22 -46.49
N TYR A 130 -9.51 6.89 -45.72
CA TYR A 130 -8.30 7.54 -46.27
C TYR A 130 -7.34 6.55 -46.90
N GLN A 131 -7.20 5.35 -46.35
CA GLN A 131 -6.37 4.31 -46.93
C GLN A 131 -6.92 3.83 -48.29
N ARG A 132 -8.24 3.75 -48.44
CA ARG A 132 -8.90 3.43 -49.71
C ARG A 132 -8.88 4.59 -50.70
N LEU A 133 -8.97 5.83 -50.21
CA LEU A 133 -8.96 7.03 -51.03
C LEU A 133 -7.54 7.36 -51.53
N ASN A 134 -6.50 6.99 -50.79
CA ASN A 134 -5.11 7.00 -51.25
C ASN A 134 -4.86 5.81 -52.18
N PHE A 135 -5.47 5.82 -53.37
CA PHE A 135 -4.91 5.07 -54.48
C PHE A 135 -3.63 5.80 -54.94
N PRO A 136 -2.56 5.09 -55.30
CA PRO A 136 -1.40 5.74 -55.90
C PRO A 136 -1.89 6.47 -57.15
N THR A 137 -1.80 7.80 -57.16
CA THR A 137 -2.07 8.60 -58.35
C THR A 137 -1.12 8.08 -59.44
N THR A 138 -1.67 7.55 -60.53
CA THR A 138 -0.87 6.92 -61.57
C THR A 138 0.00 7.99 -62.23
N THR A 139 1.29 8.02 -61.90
CA THR A 139 2.26 8.95 -62.52
C THR A 139 2.74 8.48 -63.89
N GLY A 140 2.18 7.40 -64.43
CA GLY A 140 2.50 6.85 -65.74
C GLY A 140 1.49 7.27 -66.81
N SER A 141 1.98 7.64 -67.99
CA SER A 141 1.15 7.84 -69.18
C SER A 141 0.42 6.53 -69.54
N ILE A 142 -0.86 6.61 -69.87
CA ILE A 142 -1.71 5.47 -70.31
C ILE A 142 -1.30 4.98 -71.72
N GLN A 143 -0.53 5.77 -72.46
CA GLN A 143 -0.18 5.51 -73.87
C GLN A 143 0.43 4.13 -74.20
N PRO A 144 1.34 3.53 -73.40
CA PRO A 144 1.89 2.20 -73.69
C PRO A 144 0.90 1.05 -73.38
N TYR A 145 -0.23 1.33 -72.74
CA TYR A 145 -1.24 0.35 -72.34
C TYR A 145 -2.54 0.42 -73.15
N THR A 146 -2.59 1.26 -74.20
CA THR A 146 -3.77 1.41 -75.07
C THR A 146 -3.91 0.29 -76.11
N GLY A 147 -2.79 -0.33 -76.51
CA GLY A 147 -2.78 -1.47 -77.44
C GLY A 147 -3.02 -2.83 -76.76
N SER A 148 -3.50 -3.81 -77.52
CA SER A 148 -3.78 -5.17 -77.03
C SER A 148 -2.57 -5.87 -76.37
N GLN A 149 -1.36 -5.59 -76.85
CA GLN A 149 -0.11 -6.10 -76.26
C GLN A 149 0.25 -5.40 -74.94
N GLY A 150 -0.04 -4.10 -74.83
CA GLY A 150 0.15 -3.34 -73.60
C GLY A 150 -0.81 -3.79 -72.49
N LEU A 151 -2.06 -4.07 -72.84
CA LEU A 151 -3.05 -4.63 -71.91
C LEU A 151 -2.68 -6.05 -71.44
N ALA A 152 -2.12 -6.90 -72.31
CA ALA A 152 -1.64 -8.21 -71.92
C ALA A 152 -0.48 -8.13 -70.91
N HIS A 153 0.46 -7.19 -71.10
CA HIS A 153 1.57 -6.96 -70.19
C HIS A 153 1.10 -6.40 -68.83
N LEU A 154 0.12 -5.50 -68.83
CA LEU A 154 -0.49 -4.96 -67.62
C LEU A 154 -1.28 -6.03 -66.85
N ARG A 155 -1.99 -6.91 -67.56
CA ARG A 155 -2.68 -8.06 -66.97
C ARG A 155 -1.70 -8.98 -66.25
N ASP A 156 -0.56 -9.30 -66.88
CA ASP A 156 0.46 -10.18 -66.29
C ASP A 156 1.16 -9.52 -65.08
N MET A 157 1.39 -8.21 -65.14
CA MET A 157 1.89 -7.40 -64.01
C MET A 157 0.90 -7.35 -62.83
N MET A 158 -0.41 -7.25 -63.09
CA MET A 158 -1.43 -7.28 -62.03
C MET A 158 -1.62 -8.67 -61.42
N LEU A 159 -1.61 -9.73 -62.23
CA LEU A 159 -1.68 -11.11 -61.75
C LEU A 159 -0.47 -11.41 -60.85
N SER A 160 0.74 -11.04 -61.26
CA SER A 160 1.98 -11.27 -60.50
C SER A 160 2.16 -10.39 -59.26
N SER A 161 1.56 -9.19 -59.20
CA SER A 161 1.59 -8.31 -58.03
C SER A 161 0.49 -8.60 -57.00
N SER A 162 -0.69 -9.06 -57.44
CA SER A 162 -1.79 -9.45 -56.55
C SER A 162 -1.43 -10.63 -55.64
N ASP A 163 -0.63 -11.59 -56.11
CA ASP A 163 -0.17 -12.75 -55.32
C ASP A 163 0.81 -12.39 -54.19
N LYS A 164 1.58 -11.30 -54.33
CA LYS A 164 2.45 -10.80 -53.25
C LYS A 164 1.66 -10.07 -52.16
N SER A 165 0.50 -9.51 -52.48
CA SER A 165 -0.35 -8.79 -51.53
C SER A 165 -1.20 -9.71 -50.63
N LYS A 166 -1.53 -10.93 -51.08
CA LYS A 166 -2.25 -11.93 -50.27
C LYS A 166 -1.39 -12.57 -49.17
N LYS A 167 -0.05 -12.55 -49.29
CA LYS A 167 0.87 -13.07 -48.26
C LYS A 167 1.10 -12.13 -47.06
N ARG A 168 0.51 -10.93 -47.04
CA ARG A 168 0.66 -9.97 -45.92
C ARG A 168 -0.61 -9.67 -45.13
N LYS A 169 -1.73 -10.36 -45.36
CA LYS A 169 -2.90 -10.23 -44.48
C LYS A 169 -3.75 -11.50 -44.44
N SER A 170 -3.31 -12.47 -43.65
CA SER A 170 -4.15 -13.60 -43.20
C SER A 170 -3.74 -14.02 -41.79
N VAL A 171 -4.10 -13.19 -40.81
CA VAL A 171 -4.28 -13.64 -39.42
C VAL A 171 -5.57 -13.00 -38.90
N ALA A 172 -6.48 -13.88 -38.48
CA ALA A 172 -7.64 -13.67 -37.62
C ALA A 172 -8.92 -13.06 -38.23
N LEU A 173 -9.80 -13.94 -38.72
CA LEU A 173 -11.22 -13.93 -38.33
C LEU A 173 -11.78 -15.35 -38.40
N GLY A 174 -12.04 -15.96 -37.24
CA GLY A 174 -12.86 -17.16 -37.10
C GLY A 174 -14.18 -16.77 -36.43
N GLN A 175 -15.30 -17.04 -37.11
CA GLN A 175 -16.64 -17.23 -36.55
C GLN A 175 -16.86 -18.75 -36.48
N GLY A 176 -17.50 -19.42 -35.52
CA GLY A 176 -18.34 -19.01 -34.39
C GLY A 176 -19.53 -19.98 -34.31
N SER A 177 -19.59 -20.84 -33.27
CA SER A 177 -20.75 -21.63 -32.78
C SER A 177 -20.25 -22.60 -31.70
N GLY A 178 -20.73 -22.74 -30.46
CA GLY A 178 -21.81 -22.17 -29.64
C GLY A 178 -22.00 -23.10 -28.41
N ALA A 179 -22.27 -22.52 -27.23
CA ALA A 179 -22.57 -23.13 -25.90
C ALA A 179 -21.43 -23.91 -25.20
N ASP A 180 -21.14 -23.83 -23.89
CA ASP A 180 -21.95 -23.49 -22.71
C ASP A 180 -21.06 -22.92 -21.57
N ALA A 181 -21.69 -22.28 -20.59
CA ALA A 181 -21.10 -21.45 -19.55
C ALA A 181 -20.49 -22.20 -18.35
N ALA A 182 -19.38 -21.68 -17.80
CA ALA A 182 -19.11 -21.60 -16.35
C ALA A 182 -17.94 -20.64 -16.08
N GLN A 183 -18.23 -19.56 -15.35
CA GLN A 183 -17.30 -18.52 -14.91
C GLN A 183 -16.28 -19.05 -13.90
N GLN A 184 -15.03 -18.58 -14.00
CA GLN A 184 -14.19 -18.24 -12.85
C GLN A 184 -13.14 -17.20 -13.25
N THR A 185 -13.16 -16.07 -12.56
CA THR A 185 -12.24 -14.93 -12.66
C THR A 185 -10.82 -15.28 -12.19
N PRO A 186 -9.78 -14.67 -12.79
CA PRO A 186 -8.60 -14.33 -12.02
C PRO A 186 -8.19 -12.87 -12.22
N THR A 187 -8.28 -12.13 -11.11
CA THR A 187 -7.42 -10.98 -10.83
C THR A 187 -5.99 -11.48 -10.59
N SER A 188 -5.01 -10.98 -11.33
CA SER A 188 -3.65 -10.78 -10.80
C SER A 188 -2.82 -9.87 -11.70
N ALA A 189 -2.27 -8.84 -11.06
CA ALA A 189 -1.34 -7.87 -11.60
C ALA A 189 -0.05 -8.54 -12.08
N ASN A 190 0.41 -8.15 -13.28
CA ASN A 190 1.69 -8.57 -13.81
C ASN A 190 2.71 -7.45 -13.56
N SER A 191 3.73 -7.78 -12.78
CA SER A 191 4.94 -6.98 -12.55
C SER A 191 5.84 -6.99 -13.78
N ILE A 192 6.25 -5.80 -14.21
CA ILE A 192 7.16 -5.55 -15.33
C ILE A 192 8.61 -5.81 -14.89
N ASP A 193 9.16 -6.91 -15.42
CA ASP A 193 10.35 -7.02 -16.27
C ASP A 193 11.76 -6.52 -15.82
N ARG A 194 12.74 -7.47 -15.89
CA ARG A 194 13.95 -7.44 -16.77
C ARG A 194 15.27 -7.88 -16.06
N PRO A 195 16.31 -8.44 -16.75
CA PRO A 195 16.38 -9.38 -17.89
C PRO A 195 17.15 -10.69 -17.54
N GLY A 196 17.07 -11.71 -18.40
CA GLY A 196 17.67 -13.03 -18.18
C GLY A 196 19.03 -13.30 -18.84
N ILE A 197 19.51 -14.52 -18.59
CA ILE A 197 20.48 -15.33 -19.38
C ILE A 197 20.04 -16.80 -19.19
N GLY A 198 19.96 -17.55 -20.29
CA GLY A 198 19.27 -18.84 -20.39
C GLY A 198 20.09 -20.11 -20.14
N GLY A 199 19.45 -21.25 -20.37
CA GLY A 199 20.05 -22.58 -20.41
C GLY A 199 19.12 -23.68 -19.90
N SER A 200 18.37 -24.31 -20.80
CA SER A 200 17.50 -25.46 -20.54
C SER A 200 18.27 -26.78 -20.44
N ALA A 201 18.06 -27.56 -19.37
CA ALA A 201 18.22 -29.01 -19.38
C ALA A 201 17.39 -29.65 -18.24
N LYS A 202 16.55 -30.64 -18.61
CA LYS A 202 15.84 -31.53 -17.69
C LYS A 202 16.84 -32.54 -17.12
N GLU A 203 16.90 -32.66 -15.79
CA GLU A 203 17.22 -33.95 -15.17
C GLU A 203 16.59 -34.04 -13.77
N LYS A 204 16.08 -35.23 -13.48
CA LYS A 204 15.52 -35.66 -12.21
C LYS A 204 16.65 -35.75 -11.18
N ASP A 205 16.53 -35.06 -10.04
CA ASP A 205 16.65 -35.73 -8.74
C ASP A 205 16.17 -34.82 -7.60
N GLY A 206 15.58 -35.44 -6.58
CA GLY A 206 15.02 -34.75 -5.42
C GLY A 206 16.11 -34.18 -4.52
N LYS A 207 16.02 -32.88 -4.22
CA LYS A 207 16.49 -32.27 -2.97
C LYS A 207 15.82 -30.92 -2.78
N ASP A 208 15.03 -30.82 -1.71
CA ASP A 208 14.41 -29.58 -1.24
C ASP A 208 15.47 -28.49 -1.03
N LEU A 209 15.54 -27.57 -1.99
CA LEU A 209 16.25 -26.31 -1.82
C LEU A 209 15.47 -25.46 -0.81
N LYS A 210 15.82 -25.58 0.47
CA LYS A 210 15.49 -24.57 1.48
C LYS A 210 16.02 -23.22 0.98
N ARG A 211 15.12 -22.42 0.40
CA ARG A 211 15.33 -21.00 0.15
C ARG A 211 15.71 -20.38 1.50
N GLN A 212 16.99 -20.11 1.72
CA GLN A 212 17.45 -19.39 2.89
C GLN A 212 16.95 -17.94 2.77
N VAL A 213 15.78 -17.69 3.35
CA VAL A 213 15.27 -16.34 3.54
C VAL A 213 16.28 -15.63 4.44
N ARG A 214 16.84 -14.51 3.96
CA ARG A 214 17.74 -13.67 4.77
C ARG A 214 17.00 -13.31 6.06
N LYS A 215 17.61 -13.63 7.21
CA LYS A 215 17.13 -13.14 8.50
C LYS A 215 17.44 -11.65 8.56
N LEU A 216 16.41 -10.86 8.82
CA LEU A 216 16.52 -9.41 8.92
C LEU A 216 17.36 -9.05 10.16
N THR A 217 18.05 -7.90 10.14
CA THR A 217 18.81 -7.46 11.32
C THR A 217 17.86 -7.08 12.46
N GLN A 218 18.32 -7.14 13.72
CA GLN A 218 17.47 -6.89 14.89
C GLN A 218 16.82 -5.49 14.89
N GLU A 219 17.50 -4.49 14.30
CA GLU A 219 16.98 -3.13 14.16
C GLU A 219 15.86 -3.05 13.10
N GLU A 220 16.05 -3.75 11.97
CA GLU A 220 15.03 -3.85 10.93
C GLU A 220 13.83 -4.67 11.40
N GLU A 221 14.03 -5.75 12.16
CA GLU A 221 12.94 -6.55 12.74
C GLU A 221 12.02 -5.70 13.64
N GLN A 222 12.61 -4.80 14.44
CA GLN A 222 11.86 -3.87 15.29
C GLN A 222 11.11 -2.82 14.47
N LEU A 223 11.75 -2.27 13.43
CA LEU A 223 11.15 -1.25 12.58
C LEU A 223 9.96 -1.80 11.76
N TYR A 224 10.11 -2.98 11.17
CA TYR A 224 9.07 -3.62 10.37
C TYR A 224 8.07 -4.42 11.22
N GLY A 225 8.35 -4.64 12.51
CA GLY A 225 7.46 -5.33 13.45
C GLY A 225 7.23 -6.80 13.10
N VAL A 226 8.25 -7.45 12.52
CA VAL A 226 8.24 -8.85 12.07
C VAL A 226 8.90 -9.73 13.13
N SER A 227 8.21 -10.77 13.58
CA SER A 227 8.75 -11.78 14.50
C SER A 227 8.74 -13.16 13.85
N TYR A 228 9.85 -13.90 14.01
CA TYR A 228 9.95 -15.28 13.53
C TYR A 228 9.42 -16.23 14.60
N HIS A 229 8.38 -16.99 14.27
CA HIS A 229 7.84 -18.06 15.10
C HIS A 229 8.10 -19.42 14.43
N GLU A 230 8.54 -20.43 15.19
CA GLU A 230 8.86 -21.77 14.65
C GLU A 230 7.59 -22.54 14.23
N LYS A 231 6.44 -22.23 14.86
CA LYS A 231 5.13 -22.81 14.55
C LYS A 231 4.12 -21.69 14.36
N LEU A 232 3.80 -21.35 13.12
CA LEU A 232 2.72 -20.41 12.82
C LEU A 232 1.39 -21.16 12.91
N SER A 233 0.41 -20.60 13.64
CA SER A 233 -0.97 -21.07 13.52
C SER A 233 -1.47 -20.73 12.11
N SER A 234 -2.13 -21.66 11.43
CA SER A 234 -2.67 -21.41 10.09
C SER A 234 -3.67 -20.25 10.09
N GLY A 235 -3.59 -19.40 9.06
CA GLY A 235 -4.47 -18.26 8.83
C GLY A 235 -3.87 -16.89 9.19
N VAL A 236 -4.36 -15.85 8.51
CA VAL A 236 -4.02 -14.44 8.79
C VAL A 236 -4.91 -13.95 9.93
N LYS A 237 -4.29 -13.58 11.06
CA LYS A 237 -4.99 -13.01 12.22
C LYS A 237 -4.51 -11.59 12.46
N LEU A 238 -5.45 -10.67 12.67
CA LEU A 238 -5.12 -9.31 13.05
C LEU A 238 -4.64 -9.27 14.50
N ARG A 239 -3.64 -8.44 14.78
CA ARG A 239 -3.07 -8.25 16.13
C ARG A 239 -4.14 -7.85 17.16
N SER A 240 -5.11 -7.02 16.73
CA SER A 240 -6.29 -6.63 17.52
C SER A 240 -7.19 -7.81 17.92
N GLY A 241 -7.25 -8.86 17.11
CA GLY A 241 -8.01 -10.08 17.40
C GLY A 241 -7.23 -11.08 18.27
N MET A 242 -5.91 -10.93 18.37
CA MET A 242 -5.07 -11.78 19.22
C MET A 242 -4.94 -11.30 20.66
N VAL A 243 -5.38 -10.07 20.99
CA VAL A 243 -5.40 -9.57 22.38
C VAL A 243 -6.49 -10.22 23.25
N ALA A 244 -7.13 -11.30 22.77
CA ALA A 244 -8.04 -12.09 23.59
C ALA A 244 -7.25 -12.73 24.75
N SER A 245 -7.83 -12.73 25.94
CA SER A 245 -7.16 -13.20 27.16
C SER A 245 -6.56 -14.59 26.97
N ASN A 246 -5.25 -14.71 27.15
CA ASN A 246 -4.54 -16.00 27.09
C ASN A 246 -5.03 -16.99 28.18
N VAL A 247 -5.78 -16.50 29.16
CA VAL A 247 -6.44 -17.25 30.21
C VAL A 247 -7.83 -17.68 29.72
N LYS A 248 -8.12 -18.98 29.72
CA LYS A 248 -9.43 -19.55 29.36
C LYS A 248 -10.29 -19.84 30.59
N GLY A 249 -11.61 -19.70 30.47
CA GLY A 249 -12.57 -20.13 31.49
C GLY A 249 -12.86 -19.09 32.58
N ALA A 250 -13.28 -19.55 33.77
CA ALA A 250 -13.74 -18.71 34.87
C ALA A 250 -12.68 -17.74 35.43
N THR A 251 -11.39 -18.05 35.26
CA THR A 251 -10.26 -17.18 35.62
C THR A 251 -10.16 -15.98 34.68
N ALA A 252 -10.53 -16.13 33.41
CA ALA A 252 -10.53 -15.04 32.43
C ALA A 252 -11.49 -13.90 32.83
N ALA A 253 -12.68 -14.28 33.30
CA ALA A 253 -13.68 -13.33 33.78
C ALA A 253 -13.16 -12.53 34.99
N LYS A 254 -12.47 -13.21 35.93
CA LYS A 254 -11.89 -12.55 37.10
C LYS A 254 -10.72 -11.64 36.74
N VAL A 255 -9.88 -12.02 35.77
CA VAL A 255 -8.82 -11.16 35.22
C VAL A 255 -9.45 -9.91 34.57
N ALA A 256 -10.54 -10.07 33.81
CA ALA A 256 -11.24 -8.93 33.22
C ALA A 256 -11.84 -7.98 34.28
N THR A 257 -12.41 -8.51 35.37
CA THR A 257 -12.87 -7.70 36.50
C THR A 257 -11.71 -6.95 37.16
N ALA A 258 -10.57 -7.62 37.39
CA ALA A 258 -9.38 -6.99 37.96
C ALA A 258 -8.82 -5.88 37.06
N LEU A 259 -8.79 -6.08 35.74
CA LEU A 259 -8.38 -5.04 34.78
C LEU A 259 -9.34 -3.84 34.78
N THR A 260 -10.63 -4.09 34.93
CA THR A 260 -11.64 -3.03 35.06
C THR A 260 -11.43 -2.21 36.34
N GLN A 261 -11.09 -2.87 37.46
CA GLN A 261 -10.76 -2.19 38.72
C GLN A 261 -9.48 -1.34 38.61
N LEU A 262 -8.50 -1.78 37.83
CA LEU A 262 -7.28 -1.03 37.54
C LEU A 262 -7.50 0.13 36.53
N GLY A 263 -8.72 0.30 36.01
CA GLY A 263 -9.04 1.33 35.01
C GLY A 263 -8.46 1.04 33.62
N ILE A 264 -8.02 -0.19 33.36
CA ILE A 264 -7.44 -0.58 32.07
C ILE A 264 -8.55 -1.18 31.21
N ALA A 265 -8.76 -0.60 30.03
CA ALA A 265 -9.75 -1.11 29.09
C ALA A 265 -9.41 -2.55 28.64
N PRO A 266 -10.39 -3.46 28.55
CA PRO A 266 -10.16 -4.85 28.15
C PRO A 266 -9.72 -4.99 26.68
N ARG A 267 -9.95 -3.95 25.86
CA ARG A 267 -9.44 -3.81 24.51
C ARG A 267 -8.49 -2.62 24.45
N LEU A 268 -7.28 -2.86 23.95
CA LEU A 268 -6.33 -1.78 23.65
C LEU A 268 -6.85 -0.94 22.48
N THR A 269 -6.89 0.37 22.66
CA THR A 269 -7.22 1.36 21.62
C THR A 269 -6.18 1.36 20.49
N MET A 270 -4.93 0.99 20.78
CA MET A 270 -3.86 0.85 19.79
C MET A 270 -3.02 -0.43 20.04
N PRO A 271 -3.32 -1.54 19.33
CA PRO A 271 -2.58 -2.79 19.46
C PRO A 271 -1.22 -2.76 18.75
N THR A 272 -0.23 -2.05 19.31
CA THR A 272 1.17 -2.13 18.86
C THR A 272 1.84 -3.40 19.39
N ALA A 273 2.93 -3.86 18.76
CA ALA A 273 3.63 -5.07 19.20
C ALA A 273 4.10 -4.98 20.67
N SER A 274 4.71 -3.85 21.05
CA SER A 274 5.16 -3.59 22.42
C SER A 274 4.00 -3.51 23.42
N ALA A 275 2.89 -2.85 23.05
CA ALA A 275 1.74 -2.70 23.95
C ALA A 275 1.04 -4.04 24.20
N VAL A 276 0.91 -4.89 23.17
CA VAL A 276 0.33 -6.23 23.30
C VAL A 276 1.21 -7.11 24.19
N GLN A 277 2.54 -7.09 24.02
CA GLN A 277 3.46 -7.85 24.87
C GLN A 277 3.36 -7.45 26.34
N ARG A 278 3.34 -6.15 26.65
CA ARG A 278 3.18 -5.66 28.02
C ARG A 278 1.81 -6.04 28.61
N TYR A 279 0.77 -6.01 27.79
CA TYR A 279 -0.57 -6.40 28.21
C TYR A 279 -0.68 -7.90 28.49
N GLU A 280 -0.03 -8.76 27.70
CA GLU A 280 0.07 -10.19 27.97
C GLU A 280 0.85 -10.48 29.26
N GLN A 281 1.97 -9.78 29.48
CA GLN A 281 2.73 -9.87 30.74
C GLN A 281 1.87 -9.48 31.95
N LEU A 282 1.09 -8.40 31.82
CA LEU A 282 0.15 -7.97 32.86
C LEU A 282 -0.93 -9.03 33.13
N GLN A 283 -1.55 -9.59 32.09
CA GLN A 283 -2.56 -10.65 32.25
C GLN A 283 -2.00 -11.88 32.97
N ASN A 284 -0.76 -12.29 32.62
CA ASN A 284 -0.08 -13.40 33.28
C ASN A 284 0.22 -13.09 34.76
N ALA A 285 0.72 -11.90 35.06
CA ALA A 285 1.00 -11.46 36.42
C ALA A 285 -0.27 -11.41 37.29
N VAL A 286 -1.37 -10.86 36.75
CA VAL A 286 -2.69 -10.85 37.42
C VAL A 286 -3.21 -12.28 37.62
N GLY A 287 -2.99 -13.18 36.66
CA GLY A 287 -3.33 -14.60 36.80
C GLY A 287 -2.61 -15.26 37.98
N VAL A 288 -1.29 -15.09 38.07
CA VAL A 288 -0.47 -15.61 39.18
C VAL A 288 -0.92 -15.04 40.52
N LEU A 289 -1.19 -13.74 40.59
CA LEU A 289 -1.69 -13.08 41.80
C LEU A 289 -3.05 -13.61 42.25
N LEU A 290 -3.93 -13.93 41.29
CA LEU A 290 -5.24 -14.47 41.61
C LEU A 290 -5.16 -15.89 42.15
N ASP A 291 -4.19 -16.69 41.68
CA ASP A 291 -3.95 -18.02 42.21
C ASP A 291 -3.23 -17.99 43.57
N SER A 292 -2.31 -17.05 43.80
CA SER A 292 -1.73 -16.84 45.14
C SER A 292 -2.77 -16.36 46.14
N LYS A 293 -3.71 -15.50 45.72
CA LYS A 293 -4.83 -15.04 46.56
C LYS A 293 -5.73 -16.20 46.98
N LYS A 294 -6.06 -17.12 46.05
CA LYS A 294 -6.81 -18.34 46.41
C LYS A 294 -6.07 -19.22 47.42
N LEU A 295 -4.73 -19.30 47.34
CA LEU A 295 -3.92 -20.08 48.26
C LEU A 295 -3.88 -19.42 49.64
N LEU A 296 -3.73 -18.09 49.71
CA LEU A 296 -3.80 -17.33 50.95
C LEU A 296 -5.16 -17.50 51.64
N ASP A 297 -6.28 -17.39 50.89
CA ASP A 297 -7.62 -17.58 51.45
C ASP A 297 -7.78 -18.97 52.09
N LYS A 298 -7.19 -20.01 51.50
CA LYS A 298 -7.21 -21.38 52.06
C LYS A 298 -6.39 -21.48 53.34
N LEU A 299 -5.15 -20.98 53.32
CA LEU A 299 -4.28 -21.00 54.50
C LEU A 299 -4.87 -20.19 55.66
N GLU A 300 -5.53 -19.06 55.37
CA GLU A 300 -6.18 -18.26 56.41
C GLU A 300 -7.39 -18.99 57.01
N GLN A 301 -8.16 -19.70 56.20
CA GLN A 301 -9.26 -20.54 56.68
C GLN A 301 -8.75 -21.69 57.56
N GLU A 302 -7.69 -22.38 57.13
CA GLU A 302 -7.05 -23.44 57.92
C GLU A 302 -6.51 -22.90 59.24
N ALA A 303 -5.82 -21.76 59.22
CA ALA A 303 -5.31 -21.10 60.42
C ALA A 303 -6.44 -20.68 61.38
N ARG A 304 -7.57 -20.19 60.86
CA ARG A 304 -8.73 -19.81 61.67
C ARG A 304 -9.40 -21.02 62.32
N VAL A 305 -9.52 -22.13 61.61
CA VAL A 305 -10.05 -23.40 62.15
C VAL A 305 -9.13 -23.95 63.24
N LEU A 306 -7.82 -23.96 63.00
CA LEU A 306 -6.85 -24.43 63.99
C LEU A 306 -6.85 -23.58 65.26
N LYS A 307 -6.97 -22.25 65.14
CA LYS A 307 -7.12 -21.36 66.31
C LYS A 307 -8.40 -21.67 67.10
N ALA A 308 -9.54 -21.84 66.42
CA ALA A 308 -10.80 -22.19 67.08
C ALA A 308 -10.74 -23.56 67.78
N GLN A 309 -10.02 -24.54 67.22
CA GLN A 309 -9.81 -25.84 67.84
C GLN A 309 -8.93 -25.77 69.10
N LEU A 310 -7.92 -24.88 69.11
CA LEU A 310 -7.09 -24.66 70.29
C LEU A 310 -7.88 -24.00 71.43
N GLU A 311 -8.68 -22.98 71.11
CA GLU A 311 -9.54 -22.31 72.10
C GLU A 311 -10.55 -23.27 72.75
N LEU A 312 -11.10 -24.22 71.99
CA LEU A 312 -11.97 -25.28 72.51
C LEU A 312 -11.26 -26.35 73.35
N LYS A 313 -9.92 -26.43 73.27
CA LYS A 313 -9.10 -27.40 74.00
C LYS A 313 -8.49 -26.82 75.27
N GLU A 314 -8.38 -25.48 75.34
CA GLU A 314 -7.88 -24.73 76.49
C GLU A 314 -8.99 -24.22 77.42
N GLY A 315 -10.27 -24.23 76.98
CA GLY A 315 -11.46 -24.01 77.82
C GLY A 315 -12.12 -25.29 78.28
#